data_AF-A0A1X6NYB3-F1
#
_entry.id   AF-A0A1X6NYB3-F1
#
_cell.length_a   1.000
_cell.length_b   1.000
_cell.length_c   1.000
_cell.angle_alpha   90.00
_cell.angle_beta   90.00
_cell.angle_gamma   90.00
#
_symmetry.space_group_name_H-M   'P 1'
#
loop_
_entity.id
_entity.type
_entity.pdbx_description
1 polymer ?
#
loop_
_entity_poly.entity_id
_entity_poly.type
_entity_poly.pdbx_seq_one_letter_code
_entity_poly.pdbx_strand_id
1 'polypeptide(L)'
;MAASFAARHLSRALRALPRGAVAARPAAAAAATAASRGTPPLHALAARSLSSTAGSAFRPSPPAHAAAPTGGPPPAKADDDADDDFDVDDEEEEEEEPHLLGTSTLVHLRAAFASRAATAAAASFAASRADVDGAAAAATALRALAASASSQATAHAEVLESYGLPVFEGADEADAAAAAAAAADDDGEDADDGGAEGVADEEEEDGPDTGVVDALTAAAERERAAAGAGADGFGGAKAVAASEGLHDLADWFQDAADASGRLGGLLDKAAAAEAAAAEKADA
;
A
#
# COMPACT_ATOMS: atom_id res chain seq x y z
N MET A 1 -19.91 -4.59 -5.80
CA MET A 1 -19.00 -5.33 -6.71
C MET A 1 -17.58 -4.73 -6.85
N ALA A 2 -17.39 -3.41 -6.70
CA ALA A 2 -16.09 -2.74 -6.89
C ALA A 2 -15.01 -3.16 -5.87
N ALA A 3 -15.34 -3.35 -4.59
CA ALA A 3 -14.39 -3.78 -3.55
C ALA A 3 -13.74 -5.16 -3.85
N SER A 4 -14.51 -6.08 -4.46
CA SER A 4 -14.01 -7.38 -4.91
C SER A 4 -13.00 -7.27 -6.06
N PHE A 5 -13.05 -6.20 -6.87
CA PHE A 5 -12.11 -5.97 -7.97
C PHE A 5 -10.76 -5.46 -7.46
N ALA A 6 -10.76 -4.46 -6.56
CA ALA A 6 -9.55 -3.92 -5.94
C ALA A 6 -8.79 -4.97 -5.11
N ALA A 7 -9.50 -5.79 -4.32
CA ALA A 7 -8.89 -6.89 -3.56
C ALA A 7 -8.21 -7.96 -4.46
N ARG A 8 -8.77 -8.21 -5.65
CA ARG A 8 -8.17 -9.11 -6.66
C ARG A 8 -6.91 -8.54 -7.29
N HIS A 9 -6.82 -7.22 -7.47
CA HIS A 9 -5.63 -6.54 -7.99
C HIS A 9 -4.48 -6.52 -6.97
N LEU A 10 -4.77 -6.17 -5.72
CA LEU A 10 -3.80 -6.18 -4.62
C LEU A 10 -3.22 -7.60 -4.40
N SER A 11 -4.09 -8.61 -4.37
CA SER A 11 -3.67 -10.03 -4.25
C SER A 11 -2.78 -10.50 -5.41
N ARG A 12 -2.98 -9.99 -6.63
CA ARG A 12 -2.11 -10.30 -7.78
C ARG A 12 -0.76 -9.61 -7.67
N ALA A 13 -0.72 -8.34 -7.30
CA ALA A 13 0.53 -7.59 -7.12
C ALA A 13 1.40 -8.24 -6.03
N LEU A 14 0.80 -8.61 -4.89
CA LEU A 14 1.50 -9.26 -3.78
C LEU A 14 1.98 -10.68 -4.10
N ARG A 15 1.31 -11.41 -5.00
CA ARG A 15 1.78 -12.73 -5.48
C ARG A 15 2.89 -12.63 -6.52
N ALA A 16 3.03 -11.49 -7.19
CA ALA A 16 4.08 -11.24 -8.18
C ALA A 16 5.41 -10.83 -7.54
N LEU A 17 5.45 -10.54 -6.23
CA LEU A 17 6.69 -10.31 -5.49
C LEU A 17 7.59 -11.56 -5.55
N PRO A 18 8.88 -11.42 -5.89
CA PRO A 18 9.78 -12.56 -6.08
C PRO A 18 10.03 -13.28 -4.75
N ARG A 19 9.47 -14.49 -4.60
CA ARG A 19 9.68 -15.37 -3.42
C ARG A 19 11.09 -15.98 -3.32
N GLY A 20 12.11 -15.38 -3.95
CA GLY A 20 13.43 -16.01 -4.13
C GLY A 20 14.65 -15.10 -4.12
N ALA A 21 14.52 -13.81 -3.80
CA ALA A 21 15.63 -12.85 -3.91
C ALA A 21 16.68 -12.90 -2.77
N VAL A 22 16.67 -13.90 -1.88
CA VAL A 22 17.57 -13.97 -0.71
C VAL A 22 18.77 -14.93 -0.92
N ALA A 23 19.03 -15.41 -2.14
CA ALA A 23 20.11 -16.37 -2.40
C ALA A 23 21.07 -16.02 -3.55
N ALA A 24 21.20 -14.74 -3.92
CA ALA A 24 22.24 -14.31 -4.84
C ALA A 24 23.46 -13.79 -4.05
N ARG A 25 24.44 -14.66 -3.86
CA ARG A 25 25.77 -14.35 -3.31
C ARG A 25 26.49 -13.38 -4.26
N PRO A 26 27.01 -12.22 -3.82
CA PRO A 26 27.78 -11.36 -4.72
C PRO A 26 29.16 -11.97 -4.90
N ALA A 27 29.38 -12.61 -6.05
CA ALA A 27 30.70 -12.92 -6.56
C ALA A 27 30.96 -11.99 -7.77
N ALA A 28 31.59 -10.85 -7.51
CA ALA A 28 32.49 -10.09 -8.40
C ALA A 28 32.45 -8.58 -8.08
N ALA A 29 33.13 -8.18 -7.01
CA ALA A 29 33.63 -6.82 -6.85
C ALA A 29 35.16 -6.87 -6.83
N ALA A 30 35.77 -7.00 -8.02
CA ALA A 30 37.20 -6.83 -8.24
C ALA A 30 37.49 -6.66 -9.73
N ALA A 31 37.20 -5.48 -10.28
CA ALA A 31 37.90 -4.86 -11.41
C ALA A 31 37.09 -3.67 -11.98
N ALA A 32 37.30 -2.46 -11.45
CA ALA A 32 37.07 -1.23 -12.20
C ALA A 32 37.71 -0.03 -11.48
N THR A 33 39.04 -0.03 -11.40
CA THR A 33 39.79 1.22 -11.26
C THR A 33 40.54 1.43 -12.57
N ALA A 34 40.36 2.62 -13.17
CA ALA A 34 41.02 3.16 -14.37
C ALA A 34 40.40 2.84 -15.75
N ALA A 35 39.55 3.75 -16.24
CA ALA A 35 39.56 4.32 -17.61
C ALA A 35 38.39 5.33 -17.74
N SER A 36 38.64 6.63 -17.64
CA SER A 36 38.83 7.54 -18.78
C SER A 36 37.59 7.78 -19.65
N ARG A 37 37.04 8.99 -19.49
CA ARG A 37 36.35 9.85 -20.48
C ARG A 37 35.88 9.18 -21.78
N GLY A 38 34.57 9.09 -21.95
CA GLY A 38 33.93 8.87 -23.24
C GLY A 38 32.42 8.73 -23.09
N THR A 39 31.69 9.82 -23.32
CA THR A 39 30.24 9.82 -23.56
C THR A 39 29.93 9.02 -24.84
N PRO A 40 29.05 8.00 -24.80
CA PRO A 40 28.41 7.49 -26.01
C PRO A 40 26.99 8.05 -26.17
N PRO A 41 26.51 8.17 -27.42
CA PRO A 41 25.26 8.85 -27.73
C PRO A 41 24.02 8.03 -27.34
N LEU A 42 23.00 8.74 -26.88
CA LEU A 42 21.62 8.29 -26.80
C LEU A 42 21.12 7.95 -28.21
N HIS A 43 20.76 6.68 -28.46
CA HIS A 43 19.59 6.24 -29.24
C HIS A 43 19.64 4.71 -29.46
N ALA A 44 18.45 4.10 -29.36
CA ALA A 44 18.04 2.77 -29.85
C ALA A 44 18.21 1.55 -28.92
N LEU A 45 17.13 1.25 -28.18
CA LEU A 45 16.50 -0.08 -28.02
C LEU A 45 15.15 0.14 -27.31
N ALA A 46 14.08 0.49 -28.03
CA ALA A 46 13.20 -0.43 -28.73
C ALA A 46 12.68 -1.57 -27.83
N ALA A 47 11.47 -1.34 -27.31
CA ALA A 47 10.39 -2.29 -27.09
C ALA A 47 10.76 -3.78 -26.95
N ARG A 48 10.50 -4.33 -25.76
CA ARG A 48 10.13 -5.74 -25.65
C ARG A 48 8.90 -5.89 -24.77
N SER A 49 7.77 -5.79 -25.45
CA SER A 49 6.50 -6.36 -25.04
C SER A 49 6.68 -7.85 -24.74
N LEU A 50 6.20 -8.30 -23.59
CA LEU A 50 5.86 -9.69 -23.36
C LEU A 50 4.37 -9.75 -23.02
N SER A 51 3.57 -9.83 -24.08
CA SER A 51 2.37 -10.66 -24.05
C SER A 51 2.80 -12.07 -23.65
N SER A 52 2.30 -12.57 -22.52
CA SER A 52 2.25 -14.00 -22.23
C SER A 52 0.80 -14.42 -22.12
N THR A 53 0.21 -14.64 -23.29
CA THR A 53 -0.96 -15.48 -23.50
C THR A 53 -0.53 -16.93 -23.23
N ALA A 54 -0.98 -17.49 -22.11
CA ALA A 54 -1.06 -18.94 -21.94
C ALA A 54 -2.36 -19.24 -21.21
N GLY A 55 -3.33 -19.75 -21.98
CA GLY A 55 -4.59 -20.21 -21.45
C GLY A 55 -4.39 -21.46 -20.61
N SER A 56 -5.07 -21.49 -19.48
CA SER A 56 -5.46 -22.74 -18.84
C SER A 56 -6.85 -22.52 -18.27
N ALA A 57 -7.85 -23.09 -18.96
CA ALA A 57 -9.22 -23.11 -18.52
C ALA A 57 -9.30 -23.97 -17.25
N PHE A 58 -9.20 -23.34 -16.08
CA PHE A 58 -9.49 -23.98 -14.81
C PHE A 58 -11.00 -23.87 -14.57
N ARG A 59 -11.72 -24.97 -14.81
CA ARG A 59 -13.09 -25.16 -14.33
C ARG A 59 -13.05 -25.26 -12.80
N PRO A 60 -13.70 -24.37 -12.02
CA PRO A 60 -13.91 -24.65 -10.62
C PRO A 60 -14.89 -25.83 -10.47
N SER A 61 -14.45 -26.83 -9.72
CA SER A 61 -15.27 -27.93 -9.23
C SER A 61 -16.40 -27.35 -8.35
N PRO A 62 -17.67 -27.79 -8.49
CA PRO A 62 -18.71 -27.36 -7.57
C PRO A 62 -18.46 -27.94 -6.17
N PRO A 63 -18.84 -27.23 -5.09
CA PRO A 63 -18.74 -27.75 -3.74
C PRO A 63 -19.66 -28.96 -3.57
N ALA A 64 -19.13 -30.01 -2.94
CA ALA A 64 -19.88 -31.17 -2.53
C ALA A 64 -20.94 -30.75 -1.49
N HIS A 65 -22.20 -30.71 -1.90
CA HIS A 65 -23.34 -30.58 -1.00
C HIS A 65 -23.42 -31.83 -0.12
N ALA A 66 -23.20 -31.65 1.18
CA ALA A 66 -23.53 -32.65 2.19
C ALA A 66 -25.06 -32.84 2.21
N ALA A 67 -25.48 -34.09 2.04
CA ALA A 67 -26.87 -34.51 2.06
C ALA A 67 -27.50 -34.26 3.44
N ALA A 68 -28.59 -33.48 3.47
CA ALA A 68 -29.52 -33.46 4.59
C ALA A 68 -30.50 -34.65 4.46
N PRO A 69 -30.85 -35.34 5.56
CA PRO A 69 -31.83 -36.41 5.51
C PRO A 69 -33.26 -35.88 5.33
N THR A 70 -33.93 -36.54 4.40
CA THR A 70 -35.33 -36.41 3.99
C THR A 70 -36.33 -36.78 5.09
N GLY A 71 -37.47 -36.09 5.11
CA GLY A 71 -38.76 -36.77 5.23
C GLY A 71 -39.68 -36.34 6.36
N GLY A 72 -40.55 -35.36 6.07
CA GLY A 72 -41.82 -35.16 6.75
C GLY A 72 -42.91 -34.81 5.72
N PRO A 73 -44.04 -35.53 5.65
CA PRO A 73 -45.07 -35.29 4.65
C PRO A 73 -45.86 -34.00 4.93
N PRO A 74 -46.27 -33.24 3.90
CA PRO A 74 -47.12 -32.07 4.09
C PRO A 74 -48.58 -32.48 4.39
N PRO A 75 -49.29 -31.77 5.29
CA PRO A 75 -50.72 -31.90 5.43
C PRO A 75 -51.45 -31.26 4.24
N ALA A 76 -52.61 -31.84 3.95
CA ALA A 76 -53.44 -31.61 2.79
C ALA A 76 -54.02 -30.19 2.72
N LYS A 77 -54.26 -29.78 1.48
CA LYS A 77 -54.89 -28.53 1.04
C LYS A 77 -56.25 -28.32 1.70
N ALA A 78 -56.44 -27.13 2.26
CA ALA A 78 -57.74 -26.50 2.33
C ALA A 78 -57.77 -25.46 1.21
N ASP A 79 -58.66 -25.69 0.26
CA ASP A 79 -59.08 -24.71 -0.73
C ASP A 79 -59.80 -23.57 0.02
N ASP A 80 -59.26 -22.36 -0.03
CA ASP A 80 -59.99 -21.15 0.34
C ASP A 80 -59.74 -20.12 -0.77
N ASP A 81 -60.74 -20.04 -1.63
CA ASP A 81 -60.91 -19.02 -2.66
C ASP A 81 -61.08 -17.66 -1.96
N ALA A 82 -60.00 -16.89 -1.89
CA ALA A 82 -60.05 -15.46 -1.65
C ALA A 82 -59.33 -14.77 -2.81
N ASP A 83 -60.14 -14.26 -3.73
CA ASP A 83 -59.79 -13.21 -4.68
C ASP A 83 -59.39 -11.95 -3.88
N ASP A 84 -58.16 -11.91 -3.37
CA ASP A 84 -57.53 -10.68 -2.90
C ASP A 84 -56.57 -10.20 -4.00
N ASP A 85 -57.05 -9.21 -4.76
CA ASP A 85 -56.28 -8.28 -5.57
C ASP A 85 -55.29 -7.53 -4.67
N PHE A 86 -54.29 -8.24 -4.14
CA PHE A 86 -53.16 -7.64 -3.45
C PHE A 86 -52.23 -7.14 -4.55
N ASP A 87 -52.45 -5.90 -4.97
CA ASP A 87 -51.42 -5.04 -5.52
C ASP A 87 -50.30 -4.98 -4.48
N VAL A 88 -49.44 -6.00 -4.47
CA VAL A 88 -48.10 -5.90 -3.90
C VAL A 88 -47.43 -4.91 -4.83
N ASP A 89 -47.57 -3.63 -4.49
CA ASP A 89 -46.60 -2.61 -4.82
C ASP A 89 -45.28 -3.17 -4.28
N ASP A 90 -44.61 -3.95 -5.14
CA ASP A 90 -43.20 -4.29 -5.06
C ASP A 90 -42.49 -2.96 -5.30
N GLU A 91 -42.61 -2.05 -4.32
CA GLU A 91 -41.69 -0.95 -4.13
C GLU A 91 -40.35 -1.65 -3.93
N GLU A 92 -39.66 -1.91 -5.04
CA GLU A 92 -38.27 -2.32 -5.05
C GLU A 92 -37.59 -1.30 -4.15
N GLU A 93 -37.34 -1.68 -2.89
CA GLU A 93 -36.56 -0.91 -1.95
C GLU A 93 -35.22 -0.73 -2.67
N GLU A 94 -35.05 0.43 -3.31
CA GLU A 94 -33.78 0.81 -3.90
C GLU A 94 -32.80 0.79 -2.73
N GLU A 95 -32.04 -0.29 -2.61
CA GLU A 95 -31.05 -0.47 -1.56
C GLU A 95 -30.15 0.76 -1.63
N GLU A 96 -30.36 1.73 -0.73
CA GLU A 96 -29.60 2.97 -0.69
C GLU A 96 -28.12 2.58 -0.61
N GLU A 97 -27.40 2.72 -1.72
CA GLU A 97 -26.00 2.33 -1.77
C GLU A 97 -25.27 3.07 -0.64
N PRO A 98 -24.53 2.36 0.23
CA PRO A 98 -23.96 2.94 1.43
C PRO A 98 -23.02 4.07 1.03
N HIS A 99 -23.41 5.29 1.35
CA HIS A 99 -22.73 6.48 0.86
C HIS A 99 -21.59 6.90 1.81
N LEU A 100 -20.44 7.24 1.25
CA LEU A 100 -19.25 7.59 2.03
C LEU A 100 -19.22 9.05 2.53
N LEU A 101 -19.99 9.98 1.94
CA LEU A 101 -19.92 11.38 2.37
C LEU A 101 -20.38 11.54 3.82
N GLY A 102 -19.56 12.26 4.60
CA GLY A 102 -19.81 12.52 6.02
C GLY A 102 -19.35 11.38 6.96
N THR A 103 -18.82 10.29 6.43
CA THR A 103 -18.28 9.19 7.24
C THR A 103 -16.84 9.46 7.67
N SER A 104 -16.44 8.89 8.81
CA SER A 104 -15.05 8.90 9.24
C SER A 104 -14.20 7.95 8.39
N THR A 105 -14.82 6.91 7.81
CA THR A 105 -14.16 6.03 6.84
C THR A 105 -13.61 6.80 5.64
N LEU A 106 -14.33 7.81 5.14
CA LEU A 106 -13.85 8.66 4.06
C LEU A 106 -12.56 9.41 4.44
N VAL A 107 -12.49 9.94 5.67
CA VAL A 107 -11.30 10.62 6.18
C VAL A 107 -10.11 9.66 6.20
N HIS A 108 -10.32 8.44 6.70
CA HIS A 108 -9.27 7.41 6.71
C HIS A 108 -8.85 6.97 5.30
N LEU A 109 -9.76 6.85 4.35
CA LEU A 109 -9.42 6.50 2.96
C LEU A 109 -8.51 7.56 2.32
N ARG A 110 -8.80 8.84 2.55
CA ARG A 110 -7.99 9.96 2.05
C ARG A 110 -6.62 10.05 2.74
N ALA A 111 -6.60 9.93 4.06
CA ALA A 111 -5.35 9.91 4.83
C ALA A 111 -4.45 8.74 4.41
N ALA A 112 -5.03 7.56 4.23
CA ALA A 112 -4.32 6.39 3.74
C ALA A 112 -3.78 6.61 2.32
N PHE A 113 -4.58 7.15 1.39
CA PHE A 113 -4.11 7.50 0.05
C PHE A 113 -2.85 8.40 0.11
N ALA A 114 -2.93 9.50 0.86
CA ALA A 114 -1.83 10.46 0.99
C ALA A 114 -0.58 9.81 1.58
N SER A 115 -0.74 9.06 2.67
CA SER A 115 0.35 8.35 3.34
C SER A 115 1.03 7.33 2.42
N ARG A 116 0.25 6.55 1.65
CA ARG A 116 0.80 5.58 0.69
C ARG A 116 1.52 6.24 -0.48
N ALA A 117 1.01 7.36 -0.98
CA ALA A 117 1.68 8.15 -2.02
C ALA A 117 3.02 8.71 -1.52
N ALA A 118 3.04 9.30 -0.32
CA ALA A 118 4.27 9.81 0.31
C ALA A 118 5.29 8.69 0.55
N THR A 119 4.84 7.54 1.05
CA THR A 119 5.71 6.35 1.25
C THR A 119 6.33 5.88 -0.06
N ALA A 120 5.55 5.86 -1.14
CA ALA A 120 6.05 5.45 -2.46
C ALA A 120 7.17 6.37 -2.97
N ALA A 121 7.01 7.69 -2.80
CA ALA A 121 8.01 8.69 -3.16
C ALA A 121 9.28 8.54 -2.32
N ALA A 122 9.15 8.51 -0.98
CA ALA A 122 10.28 8.38 -0.06
C ALA A 122 11.07 7.08 -0.30
N ALA A 123 10.39 5.96 -0.50
CA ALA A 123 11.03 4.68 -0.78
C ALA A 123 11.75 4.66 -2.14
N SER A 124 11.23 5.36 -3.15
CA SER A 124 11.89 5.48 -4.47
C SER A 124 13.18 6.30 -4.39
N PHE A 125 13.16 7.38 -3.61
CA PHE A 125 14.35 8.19 -3.34
C PHE A 125 15.41 7.39 -2.57
N ALA A 126 15.01 6.76 -1.46
CA ALA A 126 15.90 5.91 -0.66
C ALA A 126 16.50 4.75 -1.46
N ALA A 127 15.72 4.14 -2.36
CA ALA A 127 16.22 3.09 -3.24
C ALA A 127 17.33 3.60 -4.18
N SER A 128 17.19 4.83 -4.69
CA SER A 128 18.18 5.45 -5.57
C SER A 128 19.47 5.78 -4.80
N ARG A 129 19.36 6.21 -3.54
CA ARG A 129 20.53 6.41 -2.67
C ARG A 129 21.24 5.09 -2.37
N ALA A 130 20.48 4.04 -2.02
CA ALA A 130 21.05 2.71 -1.80
C ALA A 130 21.78 2.14 -3.03
N ASP A 131 21.38 2.49 -4.27
CA ASP A 131 22.14 2.13 -5.47
C ASP A 131 23.50 2.85 -5.52
N VAL A 132 23.54 4.14 -5.17
CA VAL A 132 24.79 4.94 -5.14
C VAL A 132 25.76 4.37 -4.11
N ASP A 133 25.23 3.91 -2.97
CA ASP A 133 26.02 3.32 -1.87
C ASP A 133 26.43 1.86 -2.15
N GLY A 134 25.98 1.27 -3.26
CA GLY A 134 26.26 -0.12 -3.64
C GLY A 134 25.48 -1.16 -2.84
N ALA A 135 24.47 -0.76 -2.07
CA ALA A 135 23.61 -1.61 -1.25
C ALA A 135 22.46 -2.21 -2.09
N ALA A 136 22.81 -3.10 -3.03
CA ALA A 136 21.85 -3.63 -4.01
C ALA A 136 20.65 -4.39 -3.41
N ALA A 137 20.83 -5.05 -2.26
CA ALA A 137 19.75 -5.76 -1.58
C ALA A 137 18.77 -4.77 -0.94
N ALA A 138 19.27 -3.75 -0.24
CA ALA A 138 18.48 -2.63 0.25
C ALA A 138 17.69 -1.92 -0.87
N ALA A 139 18.36 -1.55 -1.96
CA ALA A 139 17.73 -0.91 -3.11
C ALA A 139 16.61 -1.77 -3.70
N THR A 140 16.76 -3.10 -3.70
CA THR A 140 15.71 -4.03 -4.14
C THR A 140 14.51 -4.02 -3.20
N ALA A 141 14.75 -4.07 -1.88
CA ALA A 141 13.69 -4.04 -0.88
C ALA A 141 12.90 -2.71 -0.92
N LEU A 142 13.60 -1.58 -1.04
CA LEU A 142 13.00 -0.25 -1.09
C LEU A 142 12.18 -0.03 -2.38
N ARG A 143 12.62 -0.56 -3.54
CA ARG A 143 11.79 -0.52 -4.76
C ARG A 143 10.55 -1.39 -4.64
N ALA A 144 10.65 -2.56 -3.98
CA ALA A 144 9.48 -3.40 -3.73
C ALA A 144 8.46 -2.68 -2.83
N LEU A 145 8.96 -1.94 -1.82
CA LEU A 145 8.13 -1.07 -0.99
C LEU A 145 7.46 0.03 -1.82
N ALA A 146 8.23 0.77 -2.63
CA ALA A 146 7.72 1.85 -3.47
C ALA A 146 6.59 1.35 -4.41
N ALA A 147 6.80 0.21 -5.06
CA ALA A 147 5.81 -0.39 -5.95
C ALA A 147 4.54 -0.83 -5.19
N SER A 148 4.69 -1.43 -4.01
CA SER A 148 3.56 -1.85 -3.17
C SER A 148 2.76 -0.66 -2.66
N ALA A 149 3.43 0.38 -2.16
CA ALA A 149 2.81 1.60 -1.65
C ALA A 149 2.08 2.36 -2.77
N SER A 150 2.70 2.48 -3.95
CA SER A 150 2.06 3.08 -5.12
C SER A 150 0.80 2.29 -5.55
N SER A 151 0.87 0.96 -5.59
CA SER A 151 -0.29 0.12 -5.92
C SER A 151 -1.42 0.26 -4.89
N GLN A 152 -1.10 0.40 -3.60
CA GLN A 152 -2.11 0.64 -2.57
C GLN A 152 -2.72 2.04 -2.72
N ALA A 153 -1.92 3.08 -2.97
CA ALA A 153 -2.43 4.42 -3.24
C ALA A 153 -3.41 4.42 -4.43
N THR A 154 -3.07 3.75 -5.53
CA THR A 154 -4.01 3.57 -6.65
C THR A 154 -5.29 2.85 -6.22
N ALA A 155 -5.20 1.81 -5.40
CA ALA A 155 -6.38 1.10 -4.91
C ALA A 155 -7.27 1.99 -4.03
N HIS A 156 -6.70 2.84 -3.15
CA HIS A 156 -7.46 3.84 -2.39
C HIS A 156 -8.17 4.83 -3.31
N ALA A 157 -7.48 5.32 -4.35
CA ALA A 157 -8.05 6.22 -5.35
C ALA A 157 -9.23 5.58 -6.10
N GLU A 158 -9.08 4.33 -6.56
CA GLU A 158 -10.15 3.57 -7.21
C GLU A 158 -11.38 3.39 -6.31
N VAL A 159 -11.17 3.14 -5.01
CA VAL A 159 -12.26 3.07 -4.03
C VAL A 159 -12.99 4.42 -3.97
N LEU A 160 -12.28 5.53 -3.80
CA LEU A 160 -12.90 6.87 -3.77
C LEU A 160 -13.71 7.15 -5.05
N GLU A 161 -13.12 6.89 -6.22
CA GLU A 161 -13.79 7.07 -7.52
C GLU A 161 -15.05 6.22 -7.66
N SER A 162 -15.06 5.00 -7.10
CA SER A 162 -16.24 4.13 -7.14
C SER A 162 -17.45 4.67 -6.38
N TYR A 163 -17.24 5.59 -5.44
CA TYR A 163 -18.30 6.32 -4.73
C TYR A 163 -18.59 7.69 -5.34
N GLY A 164 -18.07 7.97 -6.54
CA GLY A 164 -18.19 9.29 -7.18
C GLY A 164 -17.42 10.38 -6.45
N LEU A 165 -16.49 10.00 -5.56
CA LEU A 165 -15.68 10.94 -4.80
C LEU A 165 -14.36 11.15 -5.54
N PRO A 166 -14.07 12.37 -5.99
CA PRO A 166 -12.78 12.66 -6.56
C PRO A 166 -11.71 12.55 -5.48
N VAL A 167 -10.57 12.02 -5.88
CA VAL A 167 -9.38 11.94 -5.04
C VAL A 167 -8.91 13.34 -4.59
N PHE A 168 -9.22 14.38 -5.39
CA PHE A 168 -8.68 15.73 -5.21
C PHE A 168 -9.71 16.89 -5.30
N GLU A 169 -11.05 16.70 -5.32
CA GLU A 169 -11.92 17.90 -5.18
C GLU A 169 -11.85 18.43 -3.76
N GLY A 170 -11.58 19.73 -3.67
CA GLY A 170 -11.75 20.46 -2.42
C GLY A 170 -10.84 19.94 -1.31
N ALA A 171 -9.61 19.51 -1.63
CA ALA A 171 -8.54 19.69 -0.67
C ALA A 171 -8.40 21.20 -0.47
N ASP A 172 -9.29 21.77 0.35
CA ASP A 172 -9.05 23.05 0.98
C ASP A 172 -7.61 22.97 1.48
N GLU A 173 -6.83 24.01 1.25
CA GLU A 173 -5.39 24.01 1.56
C GLU A 173 -5.09 23.49 2.97
N ALA A 174 -6.07 23.55 3.89
CA ALA A 174 -6.07 22.94 5.21
C ALA A 174 -5.88 21.41 5.25
N ASP A 175 -6.49 20.60 4.37
CA ASP A 175 -6.36 19.13 4.40
C ASP A 175 -5.03 18.68 3.77
N ALA A 176 -4.60 19.36 2.70
CA ALA A 176 -3.27 19.16 2.13
C ALA A 176 -2.18 19.65 3.10
N ALA A 177 -2.41 20.76 3.81
CA ALA A 177 -1.52 21.26 4.85
C ALA A 177 -1.52 20.37 6.10
N ALA A 178 -2.63 19.74 6.49
CA ALA A 178 -2.66 18.80 7.61
C ALA A 178 -1.90 17.51 7.27
N ALA A 179 -2.04 16.99 6.04
CA ALA A 179 -1.24 15.86 5.57
C ALA A 179 0.24 16.21 5.41
N ALA A 180 0.57 17.44 4.98
CA ALA A 180 1.95 17.92 4.89
C ALA A 180 2.56 18.25 6.27
N ALA A 181 1.76 18.79 7.20
CA ALA A 181 2.17 19.10 8.58
C ALA A 181 2.39 17.83 9.39
N ALA A 182 1.53 16.82 9.25
CA ALA A 182 1.77 15.50 9.86
C ALA A 182 3.04 14.80 9.31
N ALA A 183 3.48 15.17 8.11
CA ALA A 183 4.76 14.72 7.54
C ALA A 183 5.96 15.62 7.93
N ALA A 184 5.70 16.80 8.49
CA ALA A 184 6.72 17.79 8.87
C ALA A 184 6.92 17.91 10.39
N ASP A 185 5.97 17.44 11.22
CA ASP A 185 6.02 17.49 12.70
C ASP A 185 7.04 16.53 13.34
N ASP A 186 7.94 15.91 12.56
CA ASP A 186 9.04 15.07 13.08
C ASP A 186 10.37 15.83 13.24
N ASP A 187 10.47 17.10 12.79
CA ASP A 187 11.72 17.86 12.83
C ASP A 187 11.56 19.24 13.50
N GLY A 188 12.00 19.36 14.76
CA GLY A 188 12.66 20.60 15.20
C GLY A 188 11.99 21.49 16.25
N GLU A 189 11.61 20.95 17.41
CA GLU A 189 11.47 21.76 18.63
C GLU A 189 12.81 21.87 19.38
N ASP A 190 13.79 22.58 18.80
CA ASP A 190 15.02 23.03 19.50
C ASP A 190 15.54 24.37 18.94
N ALA A 191 14.65 25.27 18.53
CA ALA A 191 15.01 26.64 18.16
C ALA A 191 15.20 27.50 19.43
N ASP A 192 16.39 27.41 20.03
CA ASP A 192 16.90 28.35 21.01
C ASP A 192 17.14 29.72 20.32
N ASP A 193 16.31 30.69 20.67
CA ASP A 193 16.35 32.10 20.25
C ASP A 193 17.59 32.78 20.83
N GLY A 194 18.63 32.96 19.99
CA GLY A 194 19.88 33.55 20.43
C GLY A 194 20.73 34.21 19.35
N GLY A 195 20.30 35.37 18.85
CA GLY A 195 21.25 36.47 18.62
C GLY A 195 21.97 36.55 17.26
N ALA A 196 21.38 37.38 16.41
CA ALA A 196 21.94 38.22 15.36
C ALA A 196 23.48 38.29 15.12
N GLU A 197 23.79 38.22 13.83
CA GLU A 197 24.89 38.89 13.09
C GLU A 197 26.24 38.18 13.01
N GLY A 198 26.31 37.21 12.09
CA GLY A 198 27.55 36.76 11.45
C GLY A 198 27.24 36.14 10.09
N VAL A 199 27.70 36.76 9.02
CA VAL A 199 27.72 36.16 7.66
C VAL A 199 28.82 35.09 7.68
N ALA A 200 28.54 33.95 8.32
CA ALA A 200 29.40 32.78 8.27
C ALA A 200 29.21 32.10 6.92
N ASP A 201 30.31 31.54 6.39
CA ASP A 201 30.29 30.63 5.25
C ASP A 201 29.06 29.72 5.36
N GLU A 202 28.22 29.72 4.32
CA GLU A 202 27.22 28.67 4.12
C GLU A 202 28.03 27.40 3.86
N GLU A 203 28.51 26.76 4.94
CA GLU A 203 28.92 25.37 4.90
C GLU A 203 27.71 24.63 4.34
N GLU A 204 27.86 24.15 3.10
CA GLU A 204 26.90 23.32 2.40
C GLU A 204 26.49 22.24 3.42
N GLU A 205 25.32 22.42 4.02
CA GLU A 205 24.82 21.54 5.06
C GLU A 205 24.49 20.25 4.31
N ASP A 206 25.49 19.35 4.26
CA ASP A 206 25.35 18.02 3.70
C ASP A 206 24.14 17.43 4.40
N GLY A 207 23.03 17.36 3.66
CA GLY A 207 21.74 16.93 4.20
C GLY A 207 21.92 15.61 4.94
N PRO A 208 21.06 15.32 5.92
CA PRO A 208 21.29 14.26 6.90
C PRO A 208 21.69 12.98 6.16
N ASP A 209 22.95 12.55 6.36
CA ASP A 209 23.52 11.34 5.75
C ASP A 209 22.89 10.13 6.44
N THR A 210 21.60 9.92 6.16
CA THR A 210 20.84 8.79 6.65
C THR A 210 21.38 7.56 5.95
N GLY A 211 22.06 6.71 6.72
CA GLY A 211 22.61 5.48 6.19
C GLY A 211 21.52 4.57 5.63
N VAL A 212 21.89 3.69 4.72
CA VAL A 212 20.95 2.72 4.11
C VAL A 212 20.19 1.88 5.16
N VAL A 213 20.85 1.55 6.28
CA VAL A 213 20.23 0.82 7.40
C VAL A 213 19.15 1.66 8.08
N ASP A 214 19.39 2.96 8.28
CA ASP A 214 18.42 3.87 8.89
C ASP A 214 17.22 4.06 7.96
N ALA A 215 17.47 4.21 6.65
CA ALA A 215 16.41 4.31 5.64
C ALA A 215 15.52 3.05 5.62
N LEU A 216 16.10 1.85 5.71
CA LEU A 216 15.35 0.59 5.79
C LEU A 216 14.57 0.46 7.11
N THR A 217 15.16 0.91 8.21
CA THR A 217 14.53 0.86 9.55
C THR A 217 13.34 1.81 9.60
N ALA A 218 13.51 3.06 9.17
CA ALA A 218 12.43 4.04 9.06
C ALA A 218 11.33 3.55 8.11
N ALA A 219 11.68 2.90 7.00
CA ALA A 219 10.71 2.28 6.10
C ALA A 219 9.93 1.14 6.77
N ALA A 220 10.59 0.28 7.55
CA ALA A 220 9.93 -0.80 8.29
C ALA A 220 8.97 -0.26 9.36
N GLU A 221 9.37 0.80 10.07
CA GLU A 221 8.54 1.47 11.07
C GLU A 221 7.29 2.08 10.46
N ARG A 222 7.42 2.78 9.32
CA ARG A 222 6.27 3.31 8.57
C ARG A 222 5.31 2.20 8.14
N GLU A 223 5.79 1.05 7.67
CA GLU A 223 4.91 -0.08 7.33
C GLU A 223 4.22 -0.70 8.53
N ARG A 224 4.89 -0.77 9.70
CA ARG A 224 4.25 -1.23 10.94
C ARG A 224 3.21 -0.23 11.46
N ALA A 225 3.49 1.07 11.36
CA ALA A 225 2.54 2.12 11.69
C ALA A 225 1.30 2.04 10.78
N ALA A 226 1.51 1.90 9.47
CA ALA A 226 0.43 1.71 8.49
C ALA A 226 -0.39 0.45 8.77
N ALA A 227 0.23 -0.66 9.21
CA ALA A 227 -0.49 -1.88 9.59
C ALA A 227 -1.22 -1.79 10.95
N GLY A 228 -0.83 -0.83 11.79
CA GLY A 228 -1.27 -0.74 13.18
C GLY A 228 -2.73 -0.35 13.36
N ALA A 229 -3.20 -0.45 14.61
CA ALA A 229 -4.54 -0.04 15.03
C ALA A 229 -4.63 1.46 15.42
N GLY A 230 -3.56 2.23 15.21
CA GLY A 230 -3.56 3.68 15.44
C GLY A 230 -4.53 4.41 14.51
N ALA A 231 -4.82 5.67 14.81
CA ALA A 231 -5.74 6.50 14.02
C ALA A 231 -5.34 6.58 12.54
N ASP A 232 -4.04 6.60 12.26
CA ASP A 232 -3.50 6.71 10.90
C ASP A 232 -3.22 5.34 10.24
N GLY A 233 -3.46 4.25 10.97
CA GLY A 233 -3.22 2.89 10.52
C GLY A 233 -4.46 2.21 9.93
N PHE A 234 -4.23 1.23 9.06
CA PHE A 234 -5.27 0.41 8.45
C PHE A 234 -6.11 -0.36 9.46
N GLY A 235 -5.53 -0.75 10.61
CA GLY A 235 -6.28 -1.39 11.69
C GLY A 235 -7.29 -0.45 12.35
N GLY A 236 -6.95 0.84 12.49
CA GLY A 236 -7.86 1.87 12.97
C GLY A 236 -8.99 2.13 11.96
N ALA A 237 -8.61 2.33 10.68
CA ALA A 237 -9.56 2.51 9.58
C ALA A 237 -10.55 1.36 9.44
N LYS A 238 -10.08 0.11 9.61
CA LYS A 238 -10.94 -1.08 9.67
C LYS A 238 -12.00 -0.97 10.76
N ALA A 239 -11.58 -0.62 11.99
CA ALA A 239 -12.49 -0.56 13.13
C ALA A 239 -13.57 0.50 12.91
N VAL A 240 -13.20 1.65 12.33
CA VAL A 240 -14.12 2.72 11.98
C VAL A 240 -15.10 2.26 10.89
N ALA A 241 -14.61 1.69 9.78
CA ALA A 241 -15.46 1.17 8.72
C ALA A 241 -16.46 0.12 9.22
N ALA A 242 -16.01 -0.81 10.08
CA ALA A 242 -16.89 -1.81 10.67
C ALA A 242 -17.98 -1.18 11.56
N SER A 243 -17.64 -0.11 12.30
CA SER A 243 -18.60 0.60 13.16
C SER A 243 -19.65 1.39 12.37
N GLU A 244 -19.32 1.79 11.14
CA GLU A 244 -20.20 2.51 10.22
C GLU A 244 -21.01 1.55 9.31
N GLY A 245 -20.93 0.24 9.54
CA GLY A 245 -21.64 -0.77 8.73
C GLY A 245 -21.00 -1.06 7.37
N LEU A 246 -19.83 -0.49 7.10
CA LEU A 246 -19.08 -0.63 5.84
C LEU A 246 -18.19 -1.88 5.87
N HIS A 247 -18.79 -3.05 6.06
CA HIS A 247 -18.07 -4.31 6.29
C HIS A 247 -17.12 -4.70 5.14
N ASP A 248 -17.51 -4.46 3.89
CA ASP A 248 -16.65 -4.71 2.72
C ASP A 248 -15.37 -3.86 2.75
N LEU A 249 -15.47 -2.60 3.17
CA LEU A 249 -14.31 -1.72 3.32
C LEU A 249 -13.48 -2.09 4.54
N ALA A 250 -14.11 -2.54 5.63
CA ALA A 250 -13.40 -3.03 6.81
C ALA A 250 -12.52 -4.24 6.48
N ASP A 251 -13.06 -5.21 5.72
CA ASP A 251 -12.30 -6.37 5.27
C ASP A 251 -11.18 -5.97 4.31
N TRP A 252 -11.44 -5.00 3.42
CA TRP A 252 -10.42 -4.46 2.53
C TRP A 252 -9.26 -3.78 3.28
N PHE A 253 -9.56 -2.99 4.32
CA PHE A 253 -8.54 -2.41 5.20
C PHE A 253 -7.75 -3.48 5.96
N GLN A 254 -8.38 -4.59 6.36
CA GLN A 254 -7.65 -5.71 6.96
C GLN A 254 -6.63 -6.31 5.98
N ASP A 255 -7.03 -6.53 4.72
CA ASP A 255 -6.12 -7.04 3.69
C ASP A 255 -4.91 -6.10 3.46
N ALA A 256 -5.16 -4.78 3.50
CA ALA A 256 -4.12 -3.77 3.42
C ALA A 256 -3.18 -3.80 4.64
N ALA A 257 -3.74 -3.90 5.86
CA ALA A 257 -2.98 -4.03 7.10
C ALA A 257 -2.06 -5.26 7.08
N ASP A 258 -2.61 -6.40 6.68
CA ASP A 258 -1.85 -7.66 6.58
C ASP A 258 -0.74 -7.58 5.52
N ALA A 259 -0.98 -6.87 4.42
CA ALA A 259 0.04 -6.65 3.39
C ALA A 259 1.19 -5.78 3.92
N SER A 260 0.88 -4.67 4.59
CA SER A 260 1.88 -3.79 5.19
C SER A 260 2.67 -4.46 6.30
N GLY A 261 2.02 -5.24 7.16
CA GLY A 261 2.71 -6.01 8.20
C GLY A 261 3.73 -7.01 7.64
N ARG A 262 3.40 -7.70 6.54
CA ARG A 262 4.34 -8.59 5.86
C ARG A 262 5.52 -7.83 5.23
N LEU A 263 5.27 -6.66 4.68
CA LEU A 263 6.29 -5.83 4.03
C LEU A 263 7.26 -5.24 5.06
N GLY A 264 6.75 -4.74 6.19
CA GLY A 264 7.57 -4.31 7.33
C GLY A 264 8.54 -5.40 7.80
N GLY A 265 8.06 -6.63 7.94
CA GLY A 265 8.92 -7.76 8.30
C GLY A 265 9.94 -8.18 7.24
N LEU A 266 9.77 -7.80 5.97
CA LEU A 266 10.79 -7.97 4.92
C LEU A 266 11.85 -6.87 4.99
N LEU A 267 11.44 -5.63 5.26
CA LEU A 267 12.33 -4.49 5.44
C LEU A 267 13.24 -4.69 6.66
N ASP A 268 12.70 -5.21 7.76
CA ASP A 268 13.50 -5.58 8.95
C ASP A 268 14.63 -6.56 8.63
N LYS A 269 14.33 -7.56 7.80
CA LYS A 269 15.33 -8.55 7.38
C LYS A 269 16.38 -7.93 6.46
N ALA A 270 15.98 -7.00 5.60
CA ALA A 270 16.93 -6.27 4.77
C ALA A 270 17.84 -5.38 5.63
N ALA A 271 17.28 -4.65 6.59
CA ALA A 271 18.05 -3.79 7.50
C ALA A 271 19.08 -4.61 8.29
N ALA A 272 18.67 -5.73 8.86
CA ALA A 272 19.57 -6.63 9.59
C ALA A 272 20.67 -7.23 8.69
N ALA A 273 20.36 -7.53 7.42
CA ALA A 273 21.34 -8.06 6.47
C ALA A 273 22.40 -7.02 6.09
N GLU A 274 21.99 -5.76 5.87
CA GLU A 274 22.93 -4.66 5.57
C GLU A 274 23.79 -4.31 6.78
N ALA A 275 23.22 -4.25 7.99
CA ALA A 275 23.99 -4.03 9.21
C ALA A 275 25.07 -5.11 9.41
N ALA A 276 24.72 -6.38 9.19
CA ALA A 276 25.68 -7.49 9.26
C ALA A 276 26.71 -7.51 8.12
N ALA A 277 26.43 -6.83 6.99
CA ALA A 277 27.39 -6.66 5.91
C ALA A 277 28.39 -5.53 6.22
N ALA A 278 27.91 -4.43 6.80
CA ALA A 278 28.74 -3.32 7.27
C ALA A 278 29.73 -3.78 8.36
N GLU A 279 29.27 -4.52 9.37
CA GLU A 279 30.14 -5.06 10.44
C GLU A 279 31.27 -5.94 9.88
N LYS A 280 31.01 -6.70 8.80
CA LYS A 280 32.02 -7.54 8.14
C LYS A 280 33.01 -6.75 7.28
N ALA A 281 32.64 -5.55 6.82
CA ALA A 281 33.53 -4.70 6.04
C ALA A 281 34.57 -4.00 6.93
N ASP A 282 34.23 -3.77 8.21
CA ASP A 282 35.11 -3.13 9.19
C ASP A 282 36.08 -4.09 9.89
N ALA A 283 35.83 -5.40 9.82
CA ALA A 283 36.62 -6.46 10.48
C ALA A 283 37.79 -6.99 9.64
#